data_AF-A0A357NFY0-F1
#
_entry.id   AF-A0A357NFY0-F1
#
_cell.length_a   1.000
_cell.length_b   1.000
_cell.length_c   1.000
_cell.angle_alpha   90.00
_cell.angle_beta   90.00
_cell.angle_gamma   90.00
#
_symmetry.space_group_name_H-M   'P 1'
#
loop_
_entity.id
_entity.type
_entity.pdbx_description
1 polymer ?
#
loop_
_entity_poly.entity_id
_entity_poly.type
_entity_poly.pdbx_seq_one_letter_code
_entity_poly.pdbx_strand_id
1 'polypeptide(L)' 'MEERFRELVSRLVLLGYTPCERKTILQEAAGKYTFDEMNFVQRTRAIRNLEKYEVLGANFLAQYSK' A
#
# COMPACT_ATOMS: atom_id res chain seq x y z
N MET A 1 -12.47 -6.95 1.46
CA MET A 1 -11.15 -6.62 2.05
C MET A 1 -10.01 -6.93 1.09
N GLU A 2 -10.01 -8.09 0.43
CA GLU A 2 -8.99 -8.43 -0.56
C GLU A 2 -9.00 -7.49 -1.77
N GLU A 3 -10.19 -7.18 -2.31
CA GLU A 3 -10.35 -6.21 -3.40
C GLU A 3 -9.73 -4.86 -3.03
N ARG A 4 -10.07 -4.32 -1.85
CA ARG A 4 -9.50 -3.07 -1.33
C ARG A 4 -7.98 -3.12 -1.22
N PHE A 5 -7.42 -4.25 -0.79
CA PHE A 5 -5.97 -4.44 -0.73
C PHE A 5 -5.35 -4.39 -2.13
N ARG A 6 -5.92 -5.13 -3.10
CA ARG A 6 -5.45 -5.14 -4.50
C ARG A 6 -5.55 -3.77 -5.17
N GLU A 7 -6.63 -3.03 -4.91
CA GLU A 7 -6.81 -1.66 -5.37
C GLU A 7 -5.70 -0.75 -4.86
N LEU A 8 -5.41 -0.80 -3.55
CA LEU A 8 -4.34 0.02 -2.95
C LEU A 8 -2.97 -0.31 -3.55
N VAL A 9 -2.65 -1.59 -3.74
CA VAL A 9 -1.40 -1.98 -4.41
C VAL A 9 -1.33 -1.43 -5.83
N SER A 10 -2.43 -1.46 -6.57
CA SER A 10 -2.51 -0.92 -7.93
C SER A 10 -2.35 0.60 -7.93
N ARG A 11 -2.93 1.30 -6.95
CA ARG A 11 -2.77 2.75 -6.79
C ARG A 11 -1.33 3.14 -6.47
N LEU A 12 -0.58 2.35 -5.70
CA LEU A 12 0.85 2.60 -5.51
C LEU A 12 1.62 2.57 -6.84
N VAL A 13 1.24 1.73 -7.79
CA VAL A 13 1.84 1.75 -9.14
C VAL A 13 1.55 3.07 -9.85
N LEU A 14 0.29 3.53 -9.80
CA LEU A 14 -0.14 4.79 -10.42
C LEU A 14 0.52 6.02 -9.79
N LEU A 15 0.83 5.95 -8.50
CA LEU A 15 1.53 7.01 -7.77
C LEU A 15 3.04 7.06 -8.08
N GLY A 16 3.55 6.17 -8.93
CA GLY A 16 4.93 6.17 -9.37
C GLY A 16 5.91 5.44 -8.46
N TYR A 17 5.43 4.72 -7.43
CA TYR A 17 6.30 3.91 -6.59
C TYR A 17 6.98 2.82 -7.41
N THR A 18 8.29 2.68 -7.30
CA THR A 18 9.08 1.65 -7.97
C THR A 18 8.74 0.25 -7.44
N PRO A 19 9.06 -0.82 -8.19
CA PRO A 19 8.88 -2.19 -7.70
C PRO A 19 9.56 -2.46 -6.35
N CYS A 20 10.72 -1.85 -6.11
CA CYS A 20 11.46 -1.97 -4.85
C CYS A 20 10.70 -1.29 -3.70
N GLU A 21 10.24 -0.05 -3.89
CA GLU A 21 9.47 0.67 -2.87
C GLU A 21 8.15 -0.03 -2.56
N ARG A 22 7.43 -0.50 -3.58
CA ARG A 22 6.20 -1.27 -3.35
C ARG A 22 6.45 -2.55 -2.57
N LYS A 23 7.57 -3.25 -2.82
CA LYS A 23 7.95 -4.44 -2.04
C LYS A 23 8.23 -4.09 -0.58
N THR A 24 8.96 -3.00 -0.33
CA THR A 24 9.23 -2.51 1.03
C THR A 24 7.94 -2.12 1.74
N ILE A 25 7.09 -1.30 1.10
CA ILE A 25 5.78 -0.88 1.62
C ILE A 25 4.90 -2.08 1.95
N LEU A 26 4.86 -3.07 1.05
CA LEU A 26 4.13 -4.31 1.28
C LEU A 26 4.71 -5.07 2.47
N GLN A 27 6.03 -5.22 2.59
CA GLN A 27 6.65 -5.86 3.75
C GLN A 27 6.39 -5.09 5.06
N GLU A 28 6.33 -3.77 5.05
CA GLU A 28 5.99 -2.96 6.22
C GLU A 28 4.49 -3.08 6.60
N ALA A 29 3.61 -3.20 5.61
CA ALA A 29 2.17 -3.35 5.82
C ALA A 29 1.77 -4.77 6.24
N ALA A 30 2.34 -5.78 5.58
CA ALA A 30 1.97 -7.19 5.64
C ALA A 30 2.93 -8.05 6.48
N GLY A 31 4.15 -7.58 6.72
CA GLY A 31 5.23 -8.41 7.24
C GLY A 31 5.67 -9.47 6.23
N LYS A 32 5.91 -10.68 6.71
CA LYS A 32 6.26 -11.86 5.89
C LYS A 32 5.04 -12.66 5.40
N TYR A 33 3.84 -12.25 5.78
CA TYR A 33 2.62 -13.00 5.51
C TYR A 33 2.03 -12.59 4.15
N THR A 34 1.51 -13.56 3.40
CA THR A 34 0.62 -13.28 2.27
C THR A 34 -0.76 -12.85 2.76
N PHE A 35 -1.56 -12.21 1.91
CA PHE A 35 -2.89 -11.73 2.29
C PHE A 35 -3.79 -12.86 2.82
N ASP A 36 -3.70 -14.05 2.21
CA ASP A 36 -4.43 -15.25 2.64
C ASP A 36 -4.01 -15.72 4.04
N GLU A 37 -2.72 -15.66 4.37
CA GLU A 37 -2.18 -16.07 5.66
C GLU A 37 -2.49 -15.08 6.79
N MET A 38 -2.88 -13.85 6.46
CA MET A 38 -3.20 -12.84 7.47
C MET A 38 -4.57 -13.09 8.11
N ASN A 39 -4.62 -12.95 9.44
CA ASN A 39 -5.88 -12.86 10.16
C ASN A 39 -6.56 -11.48 9.94
N PHE A 40 -7.82 -11.36 10.37
CA PHE A 40 -8.63 -10.15 10.17
C PHE A 40 -7.95 -8.87 10.68
N VAL A 41 -7.30 -8.92 11.85
CA VAL A 41 -6.61 -7.78 12.46
C VAL A 41 -5.37 -7.38 11.64
N GLN A 42 -4.59 -8.36 11.18
CA GLN A 42 -3.44 -8.15 10.31
C GLN A 42 -3.85 -7.56 8.96
N ARG A 43 -4.90 -8.08 8.32
CA ARG A 43 -5.45 -7.54 7.07
C ARG A 43 -5.88 -6.08 7.23
N THR A 44 -6.57 -5.77 8.33
CA THR A 44 -7.03 -4.41 8.62
C THR A 44 -5.86 -3.46 8.83
N ARG A 45 -4.82 -3.89 9.54
CA ARG A 45 -3.60 -3.10 9.75
C ARG A 45 -2.83 -2.88 8.45
N ALA A 46 -2.72 -3.91 7.62
CA ALA A 46 -2.05 -3.83 6.33
C ALA A 46 -2.74 -2.83 5.40
N ILE A 47 -4.07 -2.89 5.30
CA ILE A 47 -4.87 -1.93 4.52
C ILE A 47 -4.64 -0.50 5.03
N ARG A 48 -4.75 -0.27 6.35
CA ARG A 48 -4.51 1.07 6.92
C ARG A 48 -3.11 1.61 6.66
N ASN A 49 -2.10 0.74 6.66
CA ASN A 49 -0.74 1.16 6.33
C ASN A 49 -0.62 1.52 4.85
N LEU A 50 -1.18 0.72 3.94
CA LEU A 50 -1.20 1.02 2.51
C LEU A 50 -1.93 2.34 2.19
N GLU A 51 -3.03 2.64 2.88
CA GLU A 51 -3.76 3.91 2.74
C GLU A 51 -2.90 5.11 3.14
N LYS A 52 -1.98 4.98 4.11
CA LYS A 52 -1.04 6.06 4.44
C LYS A 52 -0.07 6.34 3.30
N TYR A 53 0.48 5.29 2.68
CA TYR A 53 1.39 5.46 1.54
C TYR A 53 0.65 6.01 0.31
N GLU A 54 -0.61 5.65 0.11
CA GLU A 54 -1.45 6.27 -0.91
C GLU A 54 -1.56 7.79 -0.70
N VAL A 55 -1.89 8.23 0.52
CA VAL A 55 -2.00 9.65 0.86
C VAL A 55 -0.66 10.37 0.70
N LEU A 56 0.45 9.74 1.13
CA LEU A 56 1.78 10.31 0.97
C LEU A 56 2.16 10.50 -0.50
N GLY A 57 1.94 9.48 -1.34
CA GLY A 57 2.23 9.55 -2.77
C GLY A 57 1.34 10.56 -3.49
N ALA A 58 0.04 10.61 -3.16
CA ALA A 58 -0.88 11.59 -3.71
C ALA A 58 -0.49 13.02 -3.33
N ASN A 59 -0.11 13.24 -2.07
CA ASN A 59 0.37 14.55 -1.59
C ASN A 59 1.69 14.95 -2.26
N PHE A 60 2.61 14.00 -2.46
CA PHE A 60 3.85 14.26 -3.18
C PHE A 60 3.57 14.70 -4.63
N LEU A 61 2.77 13.94 -5.38
CA LEU A 61 2.40 14.31 -6.74
C LEU A 61 1.69 15.67 -6.80
N ALA A 62 0.78 15.95 -5.86
CA ALA A 62 0.09 17.24 -5.79
C ALA A 62 1.02 18.43 -5.48
N GLN A 63 2.09 18.21 -4.71
CA GLN A 63 3.08 19.24 -4.38
C GLN A 63 4.06 19.54 -5.52
N TYR A 64 4.41 18.54 -6.33
CA TYR A 64 5.38 18.67 -7.42
C TYR A 64 4.75 18.82 -8.82
N SER A 65 3.42 18.77 -8.93
CA SER A 65 2.68 19.03 -10.18
C SER A 65 2.32 20.51 -10.39
N LYS A 66 2.98 21.44 -9.69
CA LYS A 66 2.81 22.90 -9.82
C LYS A 66 3.99 23.55 -10.52
#